data_AF-A0A1F9DHT9-F1
#
_entry.id   AF-A0A1F9DHT9-F1
#
_cell.length_a   1.000
_cell.length_b   1.000
_cell.length_c   1.000
_cell.angle_alpha   90.00
_cell.angle_beta   90.00
_cell.angle_gamma   90.00
#
_symmetry.space_group_name_H-M   'P 1'
#
loop_
_entity.id
_entity.type
_entity.pdbx_description
1 polymer ?
#
loop_
_entity_poly.entity_id
_entity_poly.type
_entity_poly.pdbx_seq_one_letter_code
_entity_poly.pdbx_strand_id
1 'polypeptide(L)'
;MRSFIQVGKALNVDFIFVGCLFRFEERIGSHIGAERPASVAFDVHLIRLKDEKMVWIGKFDEAQRPLSENLLKMGAFVRRKASWLTAAELSSVGMGEMLKRFPRPKELEEMP
;
A
#
# COMPACT_ATOMS: atom_id res chain seq x y z
N MET A 1 -2.85 -15.15 10.07
CA MET A 1 -1.95 -15.74 9.06
C MET A 1 -2.26 -17.20 8.75
N ARG A 2 -2.31 -18.10 9.75
CA ARG A 2 -2.53 -19.55 9.55
C ARG A 2 -3.78 -19.92 8.73
N SER A 3 -4.90 -19.22 8.93
CA SER A 3 -6.14 -19.46 8.17
C SER A 3 -5.97 -19.15 6.67
N PHE A 4 -5.25 -18.09 6.32
CA PHE A 4 -4.98 -17.74 4.91
C PHE A 4 -4.11 -18.79 4.22
N ILE A 5 -3.12 -19.34 4.94
CA ILE A 5 -2.28 -20.44 4.44
C ILE A 5 -3.13 -21.69 4.16
N GLN A 6 -4.06 -22.04 5.06
CA GLN A 6 -4.96 -23.18 4.85
C GLN A 6 -5.85 -22.99 3.63
N VAL A 7 -6.43 -21.79 3.46
CA VAL A 7 -7.22 -21.45 2.27
C VAL A 7 -6.37 -21.58 1.00
N GLY A 8 -5.16 -21.02 0.99
CA GLY A 8 -4.26 -21.11 -0.15
C GLY A 8 -3.90 -22.56 -0.51
N LYS A 9 -3.62 -23.40 0.50
CA LYS A 9 -3.36 -24.84 0.30
C LYS A 9 -4.59 -25.56 -0.25
N ALA A 10 -5.79 -25.26 0.25
CA ALA A 10 -7.04 -25.83 -0.24
C ALA A 10 -7.34 -25.43 -1.69
N LEU A 11 -6.91 -24.24 -2.11
CA LEU A 11 -7.02 -23.74 -3.48
C LEU A 11 -5.89 -24.24 -4.41
N ASN A 12 -4.90 -24.98 -3.88
CA ASN A 12 -3.74 -25.48 -4.61
C ASN A 12 -3.00 -24.39 -5.40
N VAL A 13 -2.74 -23.24 -4.76
CA VAL A 13 -1.93 -22.15 -5.34
C VAL A 13 -0.51 -22.14 -4.77
N ASP A 14 0.42 -21.53 -5.48
CA ASP A 14 1.83 -21.44 -5.05
C ASP A 14 2.07 -20.34 -4.00
N PHE A 15 1.34 -19.23 -4.15
CA PHE A 15 1.45 -18.05 -3.30
C PHE A 15 0.07 -17.47 -2.97
N ILE A 16 -0.03 -16.80 -1.82
CA ILE A 16 -1.20 -16.02 -1.43
C ILE A 16 -0.80 -14.60 -1.02
N PHE A 17 -1.54 -13.61 -1.51
CA PHE A 17 -1.47 -12.23 -1.05
C PHE A 17 -2.48 -11.99 0.07
N VAL A 18 -2.02 -11.36 1.15
CA VAL A 18 -2.86 -10.97 2.29
C VAL A 18 -2.65 -9.49 2.55
N GLY A 19 -3.68 -8.68 2.35
CA GLY A 19 -3.68 -7.26 2.68
C GLY A 19 -4.32 -6.99 4.05
N CYS A 20 -3.70 -6.12 4.84
CA CYS A 20 -4.22 -5.65 6.13
C CYS A 20 -4.33 -4.13 6.10
N LEU A 21 -5.55 -3.59 6.14
CA LEU A 21 -5.82 -2.16 6.17
C LEU A 21 -6.05 -1.70 7.61
N PHE A 22 -5.15 -0.88 8.14
CA PHE A 22 -5.17 -0.42 9.53
C PHE A 22 -5.81 0.96 9.67
N ARG A 23 -5.67 1.81 8.65
CA ARG A 23 -6.19 3.17 8.63
C ARG A 23 -6.68 3.51 7.23
N PHE A 24 -7.89 4.05 7.14
CA PHE A 24 -8.49 4.54 5.91
C PHE A 24 -9.41 5.71 6.26
N GLU A 25 -8.80 6.88 6.41
CA GLU A 25 -9.47 8.10 6.84
C GLU A 25 -9.58 9.04 5.65
N GLU A 26 -10.82 9.41 5.33
CA GLU A 26 -11.11 10.34 4.26
C GLU A 26 -10.74 11.77 4.67
N ARG A 27 -10.36 12.59 3.68
CA ARG A 27 -10.15 14.02 3.89
C ARG A 27 -11.45 14.72 4.27
N ILE A 28 -11.34 15.75 5.10
CA ILE A 28 -12.42 16.68 5.41
C ILE A 28 -12.08 18.02 4.77
N GLY A 29 -12.99 18.55 3.95
CA GLY A 29 -12.82 19.79 3.20
C GLY A 29 -12.98 19.60 1.68
N SER A 30 -12.55 20.60 0.91
CA SER A 30 -12.66 20.61 -0.55
C SER A 30 -11.40 20.05 -1.24
N HIS A 31 -11.46 19.84 -2.56
CA HIS A 31 -10.32 19.35 -3.35
C HIS A 31 -9.11 20.31 -3.35
N ILE A 32 -9.32 21.59 -3.06
CA ILE A 32 -8.30 22.64 -3.04
C ILE A 32 -7.85 23.02 -1.62
N GLY A 33 -8.53 22.53 -0.59
CA GLY A 33 -8.21 22.80 0.81
C GLY A 33 -8.90 21.80 1.73
N ALA A 34 -8.11 21.06 2.51
CA ALA A 34 -8.59 20.10 3.49
C ALA A 34 -8.30 20.63 4.91
N GLU A 35 -9.33 20.66 5.76
CA GLU A 35 -9.20 20.89 7.21
C GLU A 35 -8.48 19.70 7.87
N ARG A 36 -8.80 18.49 7.41
CA ARG A 36 -8.08 17.26 7.75
C ARG A 36 -7.71 16.51 6.47
N PRO A 37 -6.43 16.17 6.27
CA PRO A 37 -5.99 15.41 5.10
C PRO A 37 -6.47 13.96 5.14
N ALA A 38 -6.51 13.32 3.97
CA ALA A 38 -6.71 11.88 3.90
C ALA A 38 -5.49 11.16 4.51
N SER A 39 -5.75 10.02 5.15
CA SER A 39 -4.71 9.22 5.76
C SER A 39 -4.99 7.73 5.64
N VAL A 40 -3.98 6.99 5.20
CA VAL A 40 -4.09 5.57 4.86
C VAL A 40 -2.88 4.84 5.39
N ALA A 41 -3.11 3.70 6.05
CA ALA A 41 -2.06 2.78 6.43
C ALA A 41 -2.47 1.33 6.17
N PHE A 42 -1.67 0.58 5.43
CA PHE A 42 -1.88 -0.84 5.14
C PHE A 42 -0.57 -1.57 4.90
N ASP A 43 -0.60 -2.88 5.15
CA ASP A 43 0.45 -3.82 4.76
C ASP A 43 -0.09 -4.83 3.75
N VAL A 44 0.76 -5.31 2.87
CA VAL A 44 0.49 -6.42 1.95
C VAL A 44 1.58 -7.46 2.13
N HIS A 45 1.18 -8.70 2.42
CA HIS A 45 2.07 -9.82 2.63
C HIS A 45 1.92 -10.83 1.49
N LEU A 46 3.02 -11.28 0.92
CA LEU A 46 3.03 -12.42 0.01
C LEU A 46 3.63 -13.63 0.71
N ILE A 47 2.87 -14.73 0.72
CA ILE A 47 3.25 -15.96 1.39
C ILE A 47 3.36 -17.06 0.37
N ARG A 48 4.51 -17.74 0.34
CA ARG A 48 4.75 -18.93 -0.47
C ARG A 48 4.29 -20.16 0.29
N LEU A 49 3.44 -20.98 -0.32
CA LEU A 49 2.72 -22.03 0.40
C LEU A 49 3.48 -23.35 0.50
N LYS A 50 4.44 -23.59 -0.39
CA LYS A 50 5.29 -24.81 -0.38
C LYS A 50 6.04 -24.98 0.94
N ASP A 51 6.43 -23.86 1.57
CA ASP A 51 7.20 -23.81 2.81
C ASP A 51 6.66 -22.79 3.84
N GLU A 52 5.45 -22.26 3.60
CA GLU A 52 4.74 -21.31 4.46
C GLU A 52 5.52 -20.01 4.79
N LYS A 53 6.45 -19.60 3.92
CA LYS A 53 7.30 -18.43 4.16
C LYS A 53 6.69 -17.15 3.61
N MET A 54 6.82 -16.06 4.38
CA MET A 54 6.56 -14.71 3.89
C MET A 54 7.74 -14.25 3.04
N VAL A 55 7.56 -14.25 1.72
CA VAL A 55 8.62 -13.94 0.75
C VAL A 55 8.67 -12.45 0.40
N TRP A 56 7.59 -11.71 0.66
CA TRP A 56 7.58 -10.26 0.44
C TRP A 56 6.59 -9.57 1.36
N ILE A 57 6.94 -8.35 1.75
CA ILE A 57 6.09 -7.44 2.49
C ILE A 57 6.18 -6.04 1.87
N GLY A 58 5.02 -5.48 1.55
CA GLY A 58 4.86 -4.09 1.22
C GLY A 58 4.16 -3.38 2.36
N LYS A 59 4.66 -2.20 2.75
CA LYS A 59 4.05 -1.36 3.79
C LYS A 59 3.78 0.02 3.23
N PHE A 60 2.65 0.59 3.62
CA PHE A 60 2.28 1.95 3.29
C PHE A 60 1.66 2.59 4.52
N ASP A 61 2.17 3.75 4.92
CA ASP A 61 1.63 4.52 6.03
C ASP A 61 1.84 6.01 5.75
N GLU A 62 0.79 6.68 5.31
CA GLU A 62 0.85 8.08 4.93
C GLU A 62 -0.37 8.86 5.42
N ALA A 63 -0.12 10.07 5.89
CA ALA A 63 -1.12 11.13 6.04
C ALA A 63 -0.70 12.26 5.12
N GLN A 64 -1.60 12.75 4.24
CA GLN A 64 -1.23 13.88 3.39
C GLN A 64 -0.92 15.09 4.28
N ARG A 65 0.13 15.86 4.02
CA ARG A 65 0.45 17.05 4.84
C ARG A 65 -0.14 18.30 4.21
N PRO A 66 -0.77 19.23 4.99
CA PRO A 66 -1.26 20.54 4.55
C PRO A 66 -0.31 21.25 3.56
N LEU A 67 -0.83 21.74 2.43
CA LEU A 67 -0.07 22.43 1.38
C LEU A 67 0.65 23.66 1.93
N SER A 68 0.05 24.34 2.93
CA SER A 68 0.64 25.48 3.64
C SER A 68 1.99 25.17 4.28
N GLU A 69 2.23 23.92 4.70
CA GLU A 69 3.50 23.51 5.31
C GLU A 69 4.57 23.05 4.29
N ASN A 70 4.19 22.81 3.02
CA ASN A 70 5.00 22.00 2.11
C ASN A 70 5.27 22.59 0.71
N LEU A 71 4.78 23.80 0.39
CA LEU A 71 5.05 24.45 -0.91
C LEU A 71 6.55 24.60 -1.25
N LEU A 72 7.44 24.64 -0.24
CA LEU A 72 8.88 24.85 -0.42
C LEU A 72 9.72 23.57 -0.52
N LYS A 73 9.19 22.38 -0.18
CA LYS A 73 10.01 21.17 0.02
C LYS A 73 9.77 19.99 -0.92
N MET A 74 8.71 19.98 -1.74
CA MET A 74 8.35 18.78 -2.51
C MET A 74 8.36 18.98 -4.03
N GLY A 75 9.58 19.13 -4.59
CA GLY A 75 9.83 18.72 -5.97
C GLY A 75 9.63 17.20 -6.09
N ALA A 76 8.74 16.81 -7.01
CA ALA A 76 8.56 15.48 -7.63
C ALA A 76 7.21 14.75 -7.44
N PHE A 77 6.40 15.03 -6.41
CA PHE A 77 5.15 14.24 -6.19
C PHE A 77 3.83 14.99 -6.38
N VAL A 78 3.85 16.33 -6.38
CA VAL A 78 2.61 17.15 -6.44
C VAL A 78 2.20 17.52 -7.88
N ARG A 79 3.06 17.36 -8.88
CA ARG A 79 2.81 17.92 -10.23
C ARG A 79 1.75 17.19 -11.06
N ARG A 80 1.23 16.03 -10.63
CA ARG A 80 0.25 15.25 -11.43
C ARG A 80 -1.21 15.39 -11.01
N LYS A 81 -1.52 15.83 -9.80
CA LYS A 81 -2.88 16.22 -9.41
C LYS A 81 -2.78 17.40 -8.46
N ALA A 82 -3.18 18.59 -8.91
CA ALA A 82 -3.16 19.83 -8.13
C ALA A 82 -4.19 19.86 -6.97
N SER A 83 -4.51 18.72 -6.35
CA SER A 83 -5.60 18.56 -5.38
C SER A 83 -5.29 17.53 -4.31
N TRP A 84 -5.95 17.68 -3.15
CA TRP A 84 -5.97 16.69 -2.07
C TRP A 84 -6.56 15.38 -2.57
N LEU A 85 -5.87 14.27 -2.28
CA LEU A 85 -6.33 12.95 -2.69
C LEU A 85 -7.39 12.48 -1.70
N THR A 86 -8.36 11.75 -2.23
CA THR A 86 -9.22 10.93 -1.36
C THR A 86 -8.41 9.79 -0.72
N ALA A 87 -8.92 9.18 0.34
CA ALA A 87 -8.30 7.99 0.93
C ALA A 87 -8.13 6.87 -0.12
N ALA A 88 -9.11 6.69 -1.00
CA ALA A 88 -9.05 5.70 -2.07
C ALA A 88 -7.92 6.01 -3.09
N GLU A 89 -7.80 7.27 -3.51
CA GLU A 89 -6.73 7.68 -4.42
C GLU A 89 -5.35 7.58 -3.76
N LEU A 90 -5.22 7.97 -2.49
CA LEU A 90 -3.99 7.84 -1.72
C LEU A 90 -3.57 6.37 -1.61
N SER A 91 -4.53 5.48 -1.35
CA SER A 91 -4.31 4.04 -1.31
C SER A 91 -3.85 3.50 -2.66
N SER A 92 -4.48 3.93 -3.76
CA SER A 92 -4.11 3.50 -5.11
C SER A 92 -2.70 3.96 -5.50
N VAL A 93 -2.31 5.19 -5.13
CA VAL A 93 -0.95 5.68 -5.33
C VAL A 93 0.04 4.87 -4.50
N GLY A 94 -0.27 4.66 -3.21
CA GLY A 94 0.57 3.87 -2.31
C GLY A 94 0.80 2.44 -2.82
N MET A 95 -0.26 1.77 -3.27
CA MET A 95 -0.19 0.44 -3.88
C MET A 95 0.65 0.45 -5.15
N GLY A 96 0.44 1.44 -6.03
CA GLY A 96 1.22 1.57 -7.26
C GLY A 96 2.71 1.74 -7.01
N GLU A 97 3.11 2.61 -6.08
CA GLU A 97 4.51 2.81 -5.72
C GLU A 97 5.12 1.59 -5.03
N MET A 98 4.35 0.91 -4.17
CA MET A 98 4.77 -0.33 -3.50
C MET A 98 5.07 -1.44 -4.52
N LEU A 99 4.20 -1.64 -5.50
CA LEU A 99 4.33 -2.70 -6.51
C LEU A 99 5.49 -2.46 -7.48
N LYS A 100 6.01 -1.24 -7.62
CA LYS A 100 7.24 -1.00 -8.40
C LYS A 100 8.47 -1.71 -7.83
N ARG A 101 8.44 -2.05 -6.53
CA ARG A 101 9.49 -2.79 -5.83
C ARG A 101 9.14 -4.26 -5.67
N PHE A 102 8.11 -4.74 -6.38
CA PHE A 102 7.70 -6.13 -6.31
C PHE A 102 8.76 -7.02 -6.98
N PRO A 103 9.22 -8.10 -6.32
CA PRO A 103 10.25 -8.97 -6.86
C PRO A 103 9.76 -9.74 -8.10
N ARG A 104 10.69 -10.19 -8.93
CA ARG A 104 10.40 -11.06 -10.08
C ARG A 104 10.05 -12.47 -9.58
N PRO A 105 9.29 -13.27 -10.36
CA PRO A 105 8.88 -14.61 -9.96
C PRO A 105 10.03 -15.51 -9.47
N LYS A 106 11.16 -15.51 -10.18
CA LYS A 106 12.34 -16.30 -9.78
C LYS A 106 12.89 -15.91 -8.40
N GLU A 107 12.91 -14.61 -8.10
CA GLU A 107 13.38 -14.10 -6.80
C GLU A 107 12.43 -14.59 -5.69
N LEU A 108 11.12 -14.58 -5.93
CA LEU A 108 10.11 -15.06 -4.98
C LEU A 108 10.19 -16.57 -4.72
N GLU A 109 10.67 -17.37 -5.66
CA GLU A 109 10.82 -18.82 -5.50
C GLU A 109 12.08 -19.22 -4.71
N GLU A 110 13.14 -18.41 -4.84
CA GLU A 110 14.48 -18.63 -4.28
C GLU A 110 14.69 -17.93 -2.94
N MET A 111 13.83 -16.96 -2.58
CA MET A 111 13.92 -16.25 -1.31
C MET A 111 13.93 -17.22 -0.12
N PRO A 112 14.90 -17.05 0.81
CA PRO A 112 15.15 -18.00 1.89
C PRO A 112 14.02 -18.04 2.93
#